data_AF-A0A1I4RNK7-F1
#
_entry.id   AF-A0A1I4RNK7-F1
#
_cell.length_a   1.000
_cell.length_b   1.000
_cell.length_c   1.000
_cell.angle_alpha   90.00
_cell.angle_beta   90.00
_cell.angle_gamma   90.00
#
_symmetry.space_group_name_H-M   'P 1'
#
loop_
_entity.id
_entity.type
_entity.pdbx_description
1 polymer ?
#
loop_
_entity_poly.entity_id
_entity_poly.type
_entity_poly.pdbx_seq_one_letter_code
_entity_poly.pdbx_strand_id
1 'polypeptide(L)'
;MARTDVASAQRRRQLIRMDHGAVRQHPPRRRRGYTVRFDIGGVAGHLTTNAYPDGKLGEVWVSIDQQGSPLSGFLDSLSAAVSLGLQHGVPLESYVAKYVGAQFEPRGPVSDPDIGYAHSLPDYVFRRLALDYLDAQTCAQLGIRSQS
;
A
#
# COMPACT_ATOMS: atom_id res chain seq x y z
N MET A 1 2.83 -45.77 -13.81
CA MET A 1 2.52 -44.86 -12.68
C MET A 1 2.83 -43.44 -13.13
N ALA A 2 1.85 -42.55 -12.97
CA ALA A 2 1.72 -41.29 -13.70
C ALA A 2 2.74 -40.22 -13.27
N ARG A 3 3.25 -39.51 -14.28
CA ARG A 3 3.91 -38.20 -14.19
C ARG A 3 2.83 -37.14 -14.03
N THR A 4 2.90 -36.34 -12.96
CA THR A 4 2.15 -35.09 -12.79
C THR A 4 2.92 -34.25 -11.77
N ASP A 5 3.20 -32.96 -11.91
CA ASP A 5 3.39 -32.05 -13.04
C ASP A 5 4.13 -30.87 -12.37
N VAL A 6 5.36 -30.58 -12.81
CA VAL A 6 6.26 -29.58 -12.18
C VAL A 6 5.91 -28.16 -12.67
N ALA A 7 4.75 -27.98 -13.30
CA ALA A 7 4.36 -26.76 -14.01
C ALA A 7 3.26 -25.97 -13.27
N SER A 8 3.55 -25.36 -12.12
CA SER A 8 2.72 -24.24 -11.62
C SER A 8 3.36 -23.47 -10.48
N ALA A 9 4.32 -22.59 -10.81
CA ALA A 9 4.48 -21.26 -10.17
C ALA A 9 5.75 -20.55 -10.65
N GLN A 10 6.01 -20.53 -11.96
CA GLN A 10 6.85 -19.49 -12.56
C GLN A 10 6.08 -18.16 -12.55
N ARG A 11 5.87 -17.56 -11.36
CA ARG A 11 5.48 -16.16 -11.25
C ARG A 11 6.72 -15.32 -11.53
N ARG A 12 6.72 -14.68 -12.70
CA ARG A 12 7.75 -13.77 -13.21
C ARG A 12 8.22 -12.83 -12.09
N ARG A 13 9.38 -13.11 -11.50
CA ARG A 13 10.14 -12.12 -10.74
C ARG A 13 10.71 -11.16 -11.76
N GLN A 14 9.95 -10.12 -12.08
CA GLN A 14 10.53 -8.96 -12.74
C GLN A 14 11.50 -8.35 -11.74
N LEU A 15 12.79 -8.65 -11.92
CA LEU A 15 13.87 -8.02 -11.18
C LEU A 15 13.76 -6.53 -11.48
N ILE A 16 13.26 -5.76 -10.52
CA ILE A 16 13.32 -4.30 -10.57
C ILE A 16 14.81 -3.99 -10.64
N ARG A 17 15.25 -3.50 -11.80
CA ARG A 17 16.58 -2.93 -11.94
C ARG A 17 16.58 -1.70 -11.03
N MET A 18 17.00 -1.88 -9.78
CA MET A 18 17.28 -0.75 -8.92
C MET A 18 18.44 -0.04 -9.59
N ASP A 19 18.13 1.01 -10.34
CA ASP A 19 19.17 1.88 -10.85
C ASP A 19 19.88 2.43 -9.60
N HIS A 20 21.12 2.03 -9.39
CA HIS A 20 21.91 2.39 -8.20
C HIS A 20 22.22 3.91 -8.16
N GLY A 21 21.57 4.71 -9.01
CA GLY A 21 21.69 6.16 -9.15
C GLY A 21 20.42 6.97 -8.87
N ALA A 22 19.30 6.38 -8.41
CA ALA A 22 18.13 7.18 -8.05
C ALA A 22 18.39 8.00 -6.78
N VAL A 23 18.87 9.24 -6.98
CA VAL A 23 19.05 10.24 -5.92
C VAL A 23 17.73 10.37 -5.16
N ARG A 24 17.79 10.20 -3.84
CA ARG A 24 16.63 10.34 -2.96
C ARG A 24 15.97 11.69 -3.23
N GLN A 25 14.72 11.66 -3.66
CA GLN A 25 13.94 12.87 -3.81
C GLN A 25 13.38 13.24 -2.44
N HIS A 26 13.87 14.34 -1.89
CA HIS A 26 13.34 14.85 -0.64
C HIS A 26 12.00 15.55 -0.90
N PRO A 27 10.95 15.27 -0.11
CA PRO A 27 9.70 15.97 -0.25
C PRO A 27 9.88 17.48 0.03
N PRO A 28 9.12 18.35 -0.64
CA PRO A 28 9.15 19.79 -0.36
C PRO A 28 8.69 20.10 1.06
N ARG A 29 9.02 21.31 1.54
CA ARG A 29 8.62 21.80 2.88
C ARG A 29 7.10 21.86 3.07
N ARG A 30 6.36 22.21 2.01
CA ARG A 30 4.89 22.17 1.99
C ARG A 30 4.46 21.05 1.07
N ARG A 31 3.63 20.15 1.59
CA ARG A 31 3.16 18.95 0.90
C ARG A 31 1.65 19.04 0.76
N ARG A 32 1.12 18.40 -0.28
CA ARG A 32 -0.32 18.19 -0.43
C ARG A 32 -0.61 16.74 -0.08
N GLY A 33 -1.71 16.49 0.61
CA GLY A 33 -2.02 15.16 1.10
C GLY A 33 -3.32 15.18 1.87
N TYR A 34 -3.71 14.02 2.38
CA TYR A 34 -4.89 13.87 3.21
C TYR A 34 -4.59 12.95 4.39
N THR A 35 -5.43 13.03 5.41
CA THR A 35 -5.52 12.03 6.47
C THR A 35 -6.94 11.47 6.44
N VAL A 36 -7.06 10.15 6.30
CA VAL A 36 -8.34 9.45 6.39
C VAL A 36 -8.31 8.53 7.61
N ARG A 37 -9.40 8.56 8.38
CA ARG A 37 -9.62 7.60 9.46
C ARG A 37 -10.21 6.32 8.88
N PHE A 38 -9.74 5.18 9.36
CA PHE A 38 -10.32 3.88 9.03
C PHE A 38 -10.61 3.09 10.31
N ASP A 39 -11.51 2.13 10.20
CA ASP A 39 -11.68 1.01 11.11
C ASP A 39 -11.62 -0.28 10.29
N ILE A 40 -10.84 -1.27 10.71
CA ILE A 40 -10.80 -2.61 10.10
C ILE A 40 -11.07 -3.63 11.20
N GLY A 41 -12.27 -4.24 11.17
CA GLY A 41 -12.64 -5.27 12.14
C GLY A 41 -12.53 -4.80 13.61
N GLY A 42 -12.81 -3.53 13.89
CA GLY A 42 -12.71 -2.93 15.22
C GLY A 42 -11.33 -2.36 15.57
N VAL A 43 -10.35 -2.44 14.68
CA VAL A 43 -9.06 -1.75 14.82
C VAL A 43 -9.12 -0.42 14.08
N ALA A 44 -9.23 0.66 14.84
CA ALA A 44 -9.25 2.01 14.30
C ALA A 44 -7.86 2.61 14.12
N GLY A 45 -7.70 3.42 13.08
CA GLY A 45 -6.44 4.05 12.75
C GLY A 45 -6.57 5.16 11.71
N HIS A 46 -5.43 5.66 11.26
CA HIS A 46 -5.34 6.73 10.28
C HIS A 46 -4.33 6.40 9.18
N LEU A 47 -4.70 6.68 7.95
CA LEU A 47 -3.78 6.71 6.81
C LEU A 47 -3.56 8.18 6.45
N THR A 48 -2.31 8.62 6.50
CA THR A 48 -1.88 9.96 6.06
C THR A 48 -1.01 9.82 4.82
N THR A 49 -1.25 10.66 3.83
CA THR A 49 -0.50 10.69 2.58
C THR A 49 0.17 12.04 2.40
N ASN A 50 1.31 12.07 1.74
CA ASN A 50 1.91 13.30 1.22
C ASN A 50 2.38 13.06 -0.22
N ALA A 51 1.95 13.92 -1.12
CA ALA A 51 2.31 13.92 -2.52
C ALA A 51 3.27 15.07 -2.87
N TYR A 52 4.05 14.83 -3.91
CA TYR A 52 4.85 15.84 -4.59
C TYR A 52 3.96 16.82 -5.36
N PRO A 53 4.51 17.97 -5.81
CA PRO A 53 3.74 18.96 -6.58
C PRO A 53 3.15 18.43 -7.89
N ASP A 54 3.72 17.36 -8.45
CA ASP A 54 3.23 16.67 -9.66
C ASP A 54 2.09 15.68 -9.36
N GLY A 55 1.66 15.56 -8.10
CA GLY A 55 0.60 14.67 -7.66
C GLY A 55 1.06 13.25 -7.31
N LYS A 56 2.33 12.90 -7.56
CA LYS A 56 2.84 11.56 -7.21
C LYS A 56 2.94 11.41 -5.69
N LEU A 57 2.52 10.25 -5.20
CA LEU A 57 2.67 9.91 -3.78
C LEU A 57 4.16 9.83 -3.41
N GLY A 58 4.56 10.59 -2.40
CA GLY A 58 5.94 10.63 -1.89
C GLY A 58 6.10 9.99 -0.53
N GLU A 59 5.11 10.08 0.34
CA GLU A 59 5.14 9.49 1.68
C GLU A 59 3.77 8.98 2.11
N VAL A 60 3.80 7.96 2.96
CA VAL A 60 2.65 7.39 3.63
C VAL A 60 2.94 7.23 5.11
N TRP A 61 1.93 7.47 5.94
CA TRP A 61 1.96 7.19 7.36
C TRP A 61 0.71 6.42 7.75
N VAL A 62 0.89 5.27 8.38
CA VAL A 62 -0.20 4.44 8.88
C VAL A 62 -0.05 4.33 10.38
N SER A 63 -1.08 4.72 11.12
CA SER A 63 -1.15 4.58 12.57
C SER A 63 -2.43 3.87 12.97
N ILE A 64 -2.40 3.28 14.17
CA ILE A 64 -3.57 2.75 14.86
C ILE A 64 -3.73 3.46 16.19
N ASP A 65 -4.96 3.53 16.70
CA ASP A 65 -5.27 4.24 17.94
C ASP A 65 -4.60 3.55 19.15
N GLN A 66 -4.34 2.23 19.07
CA GLN A 66 -3.61 1.47 20.08
C GLN A 66 -2.08 1.68 19.97
N GLN A 67 -1.62 2.83 20.45
CA GLN A 67 -0.21 3.21 20.51
C GLN A 67 0.62 2.30 21.42
N GLY A 68 1.93 2.19 21.14
CA GLY A 68 2.88 1.42 21.94
C GLY A 68 2.75 -0.11 21.81
N SER A 69 1.81 -0.60 20.99
CA SER A 69 1.68 -2.01 20.66
C SER A 69 2.76 -2.45 19.65
N PRO A 70 3.15 -3.74 19.60
CA PRO A 70 4.06 -4.25 18.58
C PRO A 70 3.58 -3.95 17.15
N LEU A 71 2.26 -3.99 16.93
CA LEU A 71 1.66 -3.63 15.65
C LEU A 71 1.87 -2.16 15.30
N SER A 72 1.69 -1.23 16.27
CA SER A 72 1.94 0.19 16.03
C SER A 72 3.39 0.47 15.61
N GLY A 73 4.38 -0.12 16.28
CA GLY A 73 5.79 0.03 15.91
C GLY A 73 6.12 -0.61 14.56
N PHE A 74 5.47 -1.71 14.20
CA PHE A 74 5.59 -2.30 12.87
C PHE A 74 5.02 -1.39 11.78
N LEU A 75 3.87 -0.76 12.01
CA LEU A 75 3.25 0.16 11.05
C LEU A 75 4.08 1.43 10.86
N ASP A 76 4.70 1.95 11.93
CA ASP A 76 5.66 3.06 11.83
C ASP A 76 6.86 2.67 10.95
N SER A 77 7.41 1.48 11.17
CA SER A 77 8.53 0.95 10.39
C SER A 77 8.15 0.69 8.93
N LEU A 78 6.96 0.15 8.67
CA LEU A 78 6.43 -0.06 7.33
C LEU A 78 6.21 1.27 6.60
N SER A 79 5.63 2.25 7.28
CA SER A 79 5.40 3.60 6.75
C SER A 79 6.70 4.26 6.33
N ALA A 80 7.73 4.17 7.18
CA ALA A 80 9.07 4.67 6.88
C ALA A 80 9.71 3.95 5.68
N ALA A 81 9.62 2.62 5.62
CA ALA A 81 10.21 1.83 4.54
C ALA A 81 9.53 2.10 3.18
N VAL A 82 8.21 2.19 3.15
CA VAL A 82 7.43 2.49 1.92
C VAL A 82 7.72 3.91 1.46
N SER A 83 7.69 4.88 2.39
CA SER A 83 8.02 6.28 2.08
C SER A 83 9.45 6.42 1.53
N LEU A 84 10.42 5.70 2.10
CA LEU A 84 11.78 5.70 1.59
C LEU A 84 11.86 5.16 0.15
N GLY A 85 11.19 4.04 -0.13
CA GLY A 85 11.20 3.49 -1.49
C GLY A 85 10.50 4.38 -2.50
N LEU A 86 9.37 5.02 -2.14
CA LEU A 86 8.71 6.02 -2.99
C LEU A 86 9.65 7.22 -3.28
N GLN A 87 10.39 7.69 -2.28
CA GLN A 87 11.40 8.75 -2.45
C GLN A 87 12.58 8.34 -3.34
N HIS A 88 12.86 7.05 -3.45
CA HIS A 88 13.85 6.49 -4.39
C HIS A 88 13.23 6.06 -5.73
N GLY A 89 11.97 6.44 -6.00
CA GLY A 89 11.33 6.21 -7.29
C GLY A 89 10.76 4.81 -7.48
N VAL A 90 10.60 4.01 -6.42
CA VAL A 90 9.84 2.75 -6.51
C VAL A 90 8.39 3.09 -6.87
N PRO A 91 7.84 2.54 -7.98
CA PRO A 91 6.47 2.86 -8.38
C PRO A 91 5.45 2.38 -7.34
N LEU A 92 4.43 3.20 -7.06
CA LEU A 92 3.32 2.81 -6.16
C LEU A 92 2.69 1.48 -6.59
N GLU A 93 2.48 1.31 -7.90
CA GLU A 93 1.95 0.09 -8.52
C GLU A 93 2.70 -1.19 -8.07
N SER A 94 4.02 -1.09 -7.84
CA SER A 94 4.83 -2.23 -7.38
C SER A 94 4.46 -2.65 -5.96
N TYR A 95 4.18 -1.68 -5.09
CA TYR A 95 3.70 -1.96 -3.74
C TYR A 95 2.28 -2.49 -3.73
N VAL A 96 1.41 -1.90 -4.55
CA VAL A 96 0.02 -2.33 -4.70
C VAL A 96 -0.04 -3.80 -5.16
N ALA A 97 0.68 -4.14 -6.23
CA ALA A 97 0.77 -5.52 -6.72
C ALA A 97 1.35 -6.50 -5.68
N LYS A 98 2.16 -6.01 -4.74
CA LYS A 98 2.79 -6.83 -3.70
C LYS A 98 1.89 -7.10 -2.50
N TYR A 99 1.12 -6.11 -2.06
CA TYR A 99 0.43 -6.15 -0.76
C TYR A 99 -1.08 -6.32 -0.86
N VAL A 100 -1.70 -6.00 -2.00
CA VAL A 100 -3.13 -6.29 -2.20
C VAL A 100 -3.35 -7.81 -2.15
N GLY A 101 -4.33 -8.22 -1.36
CA GLY A 101 -4.63 -9.62 -1.08
C GLY A 101 -3.73 -10.27 -0.01
N ALA A 102 -2.81 -9.53 0.63
CA ALA A 102 -2.08 -10.04 1.79
C ALA A 102 -3.07 -10.30 2.95
N GLN A 103 -2.96 -11.48 3.58
CA GLN A 103 -3.92 -11.94 4.59
C GLN A 103 -3.25 -12.14 5.94
N PHE A 104 -3.65 -11.33 6.92
CA PHE A 104 -3.27 -11.46 8.33
C PHE A 104 -4.08 -10.45 9.18
N GLU A 105 -4.20 -10.72 10.48
CA GLU A 105 -4.97 -9.86 11.37
C GLU A 105 -4.33 -8.47 11.56
N PRO A 106 -5.12 -7.39 11.71
CA PRO A 106 -6.58 -7.38 11.74
C PRO A 106 -7.20 -7.47 10.34
N ARG A 107 -8.30 -8.24 10.23
CA ARG A 107 -9.13 -8.33 9.03
C ARG A 107 -10.61 -8.15 9.38
N GLY A 108 -11.39 -7.64 8.44
CA GLY A 108 -12.82 -7.44 8.66
C GLY A 108 -13.45 -6.39 7.76
N PRO A 109 -14.71 -6.05 8.02
CA PRO A 109 -15.37 -4.90 7.42
C PRO A 109 -14.55 -3.63 7.64
N VAL A 110 -14.57 -2.73 6.67
CA VAL A 110 -13.86 -1.44 6.73
C VAL A 110 -14.86 -0.30 6.73
N SER A 111 -14.58 0.76 7.50
CA SER A 111 -15.38 1.99 7.49
C SER A 111 -15.30 2.79 6.18
N ASP A 112 -14.38 2.44 5.30
CA ASP A 112 -14.16 3.08 4.00
C ASP A 112 -15.16 2.52 2.96
N PRO A 113 -16.09 3.36 2.45
CA PRO A 113 -17.16 2.90 1.57
C PRO A 113 -16.64 2.36 0.22
N ASP A 114 -15.44 2.77 -0.20
CA ASP A 114 -14.87 2.32 -1.47
C ASP A 114 -14.23 0.92 -1.34
N ILE A 115 -13.93 0.46 -0.12
CA ILE A 115 -13.20 -0.79 0.13
C ILE A 115 -14.06 -1.88 0.76
N GLY A 116 -14.94 -1.54 1.71
CA GLY A 116 -15.93 -2.41 2.35
C GLY A 116 -15.40 -3.55 3.24
N TYR A 117 -14.35 -4.27 2.83
CA TYR A 117 -13.72 -5.36 3.58
C TYR A 117 -12.22 -5.44 3.30
N ALA A 118 -11.42 -5.72 4.32
CA ALA A 118 -9.98 -5.92 4.19
C ALA A 118 -9.46 -7.19 4.85
N HIS A 119 -8.46 -7.80 4.20
CA HIS A 119 -7.82 -9.03 4.66
C HIS A 119 -6.58 -8.79 5.52
N SER A 120 -6.10 -7.55 5.56
CA SER A 120 -5.04 -7.05 6.45
C SER A 120 -4.96 -5.52 6.38
N LEU A 121 -4.17 -4.92 7.26
CA LEU A 121 -3.83 -3.48 7.20
C LEU A 121 -3.14 -3.08 5.88
N PRO A 122 -2.07 -3.76 5.38
CA PRO A 122 -1.50 -3.40 4.09
C PRO A 122 -2.44 -3.62 2.92
N ASP A 123 -3.27 -4.67 2.96
CA ASP A 123 -4.29 -4.89 1.92
C ASP A 123 -5.28 -3.71 1.84
N TYR A 124 -5.73 -3.17 2.98
CA TYR A 124 -6.52 -1.93 3.01
C TYR A 124 -5.73 -0.74 2.47
N VAL A 125 -4.56 -0.45 3.07
CA VAL A 125 -3.74 0.74 2.77
C VAL A 125 -3.43 0.81 1.28
N PHE A 126 -2.96 -0.28 0.68
CA PHE A 126 -2.55 -0.25 -0.72
C PHE A 126 -3.73 -0.24 -1.70
N ARG A 127 -4.91 -0.74 -1.32
CA ARG A 127 -6.12 -0.53 -2.15
C ARG A 127 -6.60 0.91 -2.08
N ARG A 128 -6.62 1.54 -0.90
CA ARG A 128 -6.97 2.97 -0.75
C ARG A 128 -6.01 3.85 -1.55
N LEU A 129 -4.70 3.63 -1.41
CA LEU A 129 -3.69 4.37 -2.17
C LEU A 129 -3.82 4.15 -3.68
N ALA A 130 -4.16 2.94 -4.12
CA ALA A 130 -4.40 2.68 -5.54
C ALA A 130 -5.58 3.51 -6.06
N LEU A 131 -6.70 3.52 -5.34
CA LEU A 131 -7.90 4.29 -5.72
C LEU A 131 -7.62 5.80 -5.79
N ASP A 132 -6.72 6.33 -4.96
CA ASP A 132 -6.45 7.76 -4.89
C ASP A 132 -5.33 8.24 -5.85
N TYR A 133 -4.37 7.37 -6.20
CA TYR A 133 -3.15 7.78 -6.90
C TYR A 133 -2.89 7.06 -8.21
N LEU A 134 -3.61 5.98 -8.54
CA LEU A 134 -3.47 5.28 -9.81
C LEU A 134 -4.67 5.56 -10.71
N ASP A 135 -4.43 5.53 -12.02
CA ASP A 135 -5.51 5.67 -12.99
C ASP A 135 -6.40 4.41 -13.03
N ALA A 136 -7.61 4.57 -13.55
CA ALA A 136 -8.61 3.50 -13.58
C ALA A 136 -8.15 2.26 -14.36
N GLN A 137 -7.34 2.42 -15.42
CA GLN A 137 -6.86 1.31 -16.21
C GLN A 137 -5.85 0.48 -15.40
N THR A 138 -4.93 1.15 -14.71
CA THR A 138 -3.95 0.51 -13.82
C THR A 138 -4.66 -0.21 -12.66
N CYS A 139 -5.63 0.44 -12.01
CA CYS A 139 -6.46 -0.20 -10.98
C CYS A 139 -7.16 -1.46 -11.49
N ALA A 140 -7.77 -1.40 -12.68
CA ALA A 140 -8.44 -2.55 -13.29
C ALA A 140 -7.48 -3.73 -13.55
N GLN A 141 -6.25 -3.45 -14.02
CA GLN A 141 -5.22 -4.47 -14.22
C GLN A 141 -4.77 -5.14 -12.91
N LEU A 142 -4.77 -4.38 -11.82
CA LEU A 142 -4.44 -4.86 -10.47
C LEU A 142 -5.64 -5.51 -9.76
N GLY A 143 -6.81 -5.58 -10.40
CA GLY A 143 -8.03 -6.15 -9.82
C GLY A 143 -8.67 -5.27 -8.73
N ILE A 144 -8.35 -3.98 -8.71
CA ILE A 144 -8.84 -3.02 -7.72
C ILE A 144 -10.05 -2.29 -8.29
N ARG A 145 -11.15 -2.29 -7.53
CA ARG A 145 -12.40 -1.64 -7.89
C ARG A 145 -12.98 -0.99 -6.64
N SER A 146 -13.54 0.21 -6.81
CA SER A 146 -14.36 0.84 -5.77
C SER A 146 -15.65 0.05 -5.56
N GLN A 147 -16.15 0.00 -4.32
CA GLN A 147 -17.44 -0.58 -3.98
C GLN A 147 -18.58 0.46 -3.91
N SER A 148 -18.27 1.75 -4.08
CA SER A 148 -19.22 2.86 -4.13
C SER A 148 -19.90 3.04 -5.50
#